data_AF-A0A7V2CLA4-F1
#
_entry.id   AF-A0A7V2CLA4-F1
#
_cell.length_a   1.000
_cell.length_b   1.000
_cell.length_c   1.000
_cell.angle_alpha   90.00
_cell.angle_beta   90.00
_cell.angle_gamma   90.00
#
_symmetry.space_group_name_H-M   'P 1'
#
loop_
_entity.id
_entity.type
_entity.pdbx_description
1 polymer ?
#
loop_
_entity_poly.entity_id
_entity_poly.type
_entity_poly.pdbx_seq_one_letter_code
_entity_poly.pdbx_strand_id
1 'polypeptide(L)'
;MPSVYNWQIGRQMRYPYEPASPGEQFAFVININRCIGCQSCTMACKSTWTFAKGQEHMWWTNVETKPYGGYPQHWDVKILDLLEQANPGNQRWSGEPDGDPRKPYGMFRGKTVFEAPEFIARGDQPNQALGYLPSDEEWRFPNMYEDVPQHGQSRPMDFGRGENLSDGKKHRAWFFYLARLCNHCSYPACLAACPRTAIYKRPEDGIVLIDQEQCRGYRKCVEACPYKK
;
A
#
# COMPACT_ATOMS: atom_id res chain seq x y z
N MET A 1 -0.27 -11.38 -20.42
CA MET A 1 0.40 -11.18 -19.12
C MET A 1 0.96 -12.51 -18.66
N PRO A 2 2.24 -12.60 -18.27
CA PRO A 2 2.81 -13.83 -17.71
C PRO A 2 2.08 -14.26 -16.43
N SER A 3 2.02 -15.58 -16.22
CA SER A 3 1.59 -16.18 -14.95
C SER A 3 2.80 -16.29 -14.03
N VAL A 4 2.68 -15.79 -12.81
CA VAL A 4 3.75 -15.83 -11.79
C VAL A 4 3.25 -16.49 -10.52
N TYR A 5 4.10 -17.28 -9.87
CA TYR A 5 3.79 -17.84 -8.56
C TYR A 5 4.01 -16.79 -7.48
N ASN A 6 2.93 -16.26 -6.90
CA ASN A 6 3.04 -15.36 -5.77
C ASN A 6 2.95 -16.14 -4.47
N TRP A 7 4.12 -16.36 -3.86
CA TRP A 7 4.27 -17.06 -2.59
C TRP A 7 3.51 -16.39 -1.44
N GLN A 8 3.32 -15.07 -1.49
CA GLN A 8 2.61 -14.33 -0.43
C GLN A 8 1.13 -14.71 -0.37
N ILE A 9 0.53 -15.13 -1.49
CA ILE A 9 -0.88 -15.52 -1.60
C ILE A 9 -1.08 -17.02 -1.87
N GLY A 10 0.02 -17.78 -2.00
CA GLY A 10 0.01 -19.23 -2.17
C GLY A 10 -0.57 -19.73 -3.50
N ARG A 11 -0.57 -18.89 -4.55
CA ARG A 11 -1.11 -19.28 -5.88
C ARG A 11 -0.44 -18.57 -7.04
N GLN A 12 -0.71 -19.09 -8.24
CA GLN A 12 -0.45 -18.37 -9.48
C GLN A 12 -1.35 -17.12 -9.58
N MET A 13 -0.78 -16.03 -10.07
CA MET A 13 -1.52 -14.81 -10.41
C MET A 13 -1.02 -14.24 -11.73
N ARG A 14 -1.86 -13.43 -12.39
CA ARG A 14 -1.44 -12.63 -13.54
C ARG A 14 -0.60 -11.45 -13.05
N TYR A 15 0.55 -11.25 -13.66
CA TYR A 15 1.36 -10.05 -13.45
C TYR A 15 1.73 -9.47 -14.83
N PRO A 16 1.48 -8.19 -15.13
CA PRO A 16 1.59 -7.71 -16.51
C PRO A 16 3.02 -7.62 -17.07
N TYR A 17 4.04 -7.67 -16.21
CA TYR A 17 5.44 -7.41 -16.56
C TYR A 17 6.33 -8.62 -16.27
N GLU A 18 7.54 -8.60 -16.81
CA GLU A 18 8.53 -9.62 -16.51
C GLU A 18 8.89 -9.55 -15.01
N PRO A 19 8.74 -10.64 -14.26
CA PRO A 19 9.08 -10.64 -12.85
C PRO A 19 10.60 -10.49 -12.69
N ALA A 20 11.03 -9.40 -12.06
CA ALA A 20 12.40 -9.26 -11.61
C ALA A 20 12.60 -10.11 -10.35
N SER A 21 13.35 -11.21 -10.49
CA SER A 21 13.80 -12.04 -9.37
C SER A 21 15.20 -11.56 -8.96
N PRO A 22 15.33 -10.69 -7.95
CA PRO A 22 16.64 -10.24 -7.53
C PRO A 22 17.40 -11.38 -6.82
N GLY A 23 18.73 -11.31 -6.80
CA GLY A 23 19.58 -12.23 -6.05
C GLY A 23 19.32 -12.13 -4.54
N GLU A 24 19.07 -10.91 -4.05
CA GLU A 24 18.65 -10.65 -2.67
C GLU A 24 17.46 -9.68 -2.63
N GLN A 25 16.69 -9.70 -1.54
CA GLN A 25 15.56 -8.80 -1.35
C GLN A 25 15.73 -8.01 -0.06
N PHE A 26 15.90 -6.69 -0.19
CA PHE A 26 15.80 -5.75 0.92
C PHE A 26 14.43 -5.90 1.59
N ALA A 27 14.45 -6.08 2.91
CA ALA A 27 13.27 -6.20 3.74
C ALA A 27 13.49 -5.43 5.04
N PHE A 28 12.39 -4.98 5.65
CA PHE A 28 12.41 -4.30 6.93
C PHE A 28 11.27 -4.80 7.81
N VAL A 29 11.47 -4.72 9.13
CA VAL A 29 10.45 -5.04 10.13
C VAL A 29 10.33 -3.85 11.08
N ILE A 30 9.12 -3.34 11.23
CA ILE A 30 8.79 -2.25 12.15
C ILE A 30 7.97 -2.85 13.29
N ASN A 31 8.53 -2.85 14.51
CA ASN A 31 7.81 -3.33 15.68
C ASN A 31 6.88 -2.24 16.22
N ILE A 32 5.58 -2.37 15.92
CA ILE A 32 4.54 -1.42 16.34
C ILE A 32 4.36 -1.36 17.87
N ASN A 33 4.80 -2.36 18.62
CA ASN A 33 4.77 -2.33 20.09
C ASN A 33 5.83 -1.39 20.71
N ARG A 34 6.84 -0.99 19.92
CA ARG A 34 7.90 -0.07 20.33
C ARG A 34 7.83 1.29 19.64
N CYS A 35 6.95 1.44 18.65
CA CYS A 35 6.76 2.70 17.96
C CYS A 35 6.08 3.70 18.91
N ILE A 36 6.68 4.87 19.09
CA ILE A 36 6.15 5.93 19.97
C ILE A 36 5.65 7.16 19.21
N GLY A 37 5.59 7.10 17.87
CA GLY A 37 5.04 8.21 17.07
C GLY A 37 5.93 9.45 16.97
N CYS A 38 7.19 9.41 17.41
CA CYS A 38 8.03 10.62 17.56
C CYS A 38 8.46 11.34 16.26
N GLN A 39 8.12 10.82 15.07
CA GLN A 39 8.46 11.39 13.77
C GLN A 39 9.97 11.53 13.44
N SER A 40 10.88 10.98 14.26
CA SER A 40 12.33 11.08 13.98
C SER A 40 12.73 10.43 12.65
N CYS A 41 12.15 9.27 12.31
CA CYS A 41 12.42 8.61 11.02
C CYS A 41 11.86 9.40 9.83
N THR A 42 10.69 10.01 9.99
CA THR A 42 10.07 10.94 9.02
C THR A 42 11.03 12.09 8.71
N MET A 43 11.52 12.76 9.76
CA MET A 43 12.41 13.91 9.59
C MET A 43 13.80 13.55 9.07
N ALA A 44 14.36 12.42 9.51
CA ALA A 44 15.64 11.95 8.98
C ALA A 44 15.58 11.68 7.47
N CYS A 45 14.50 11.06 6.99
CA CYS A 45 14.27 10.84 5.56
C CYS A 45 14.08 12.17 4.82
N LYS A 46 13.24 13.05 5.37
CA LYS A 46 12.93 14.35 4.79
C LYS A 46 14.17 15.22 4.58
N SER A 47 14.98 15.38 5.63
CA SER A 47 16.17 16.23 5.60
C SER A 47 17.26 15.67 4.70
N THR A 48 17.30 14.34 4.51
CA THR A 48 18.32 13.70 3.68
C THR A 48 17.93 13.71 2.20
N TRP A 49 16.65 13.44 1.87
CA TRP A 49 16.27 13.11 0.49
C TRP A 49 15.26 14.04 -0.16
N THR A 50 14.30 14.59 0.60
CA THR A 50 13.13 15.31 0.02
C THR A 50 13.05 16.76 0.46
N PHE A 51 14.20 17.42 0.62
CA PHE A 51 14.32 18.82 1.04
C PHE A 51 14.30 19.83 -0.13
N ALA A 52 14.37 19.36 -1.38
CA ALA A 52 14.45 20.25 -2.53
C ALA A 52 13.08 20.78 -2.98
N LYS A 53 13.10 21.85 -3.80
CA LYS A 53 11.90 22.46 -4.38
C LYS A 53 11.08 21.44 -5.16
N GLY A 54 9.77 21.41 -4.93
CA GLY A 54 8.83 20.46 -5.53
C GLY A 54 8.72 19.12 -4.77
N GLN A 55 9.51 18.92 -3.72
CA GLN A 55 9.50 17.73 -2.88
C GLN A 55 8.95 18.01 -1.47
N GLU A 56 8.39 19.20 -1.22
CA GLU A 56 7.94 19.66 0.09
C GLU A 56 6.86 18.73 0.67
N HIS A 57 5.97 18.22 -0.19
CA HIS A 57 4.93 17.24 0.17
C HIS A 57 5.41 15.79 0.06
N MET A 58 6.66 15.51 -0.32
CA MET A 58 7.16 14.15 -0.39
C MET A 58 7.66 13.69 0.98
N TRP A 59 6.83 12.89 1.66
CA TRP A 59 7.16 12.17 2.88
C TRP A 59 7.33 10.69 2.56
N TRP A 60 8.49 10.34 1.98
CA TRP A 60 8.81 8.96 1.60
C TRP A 60 8.70 8.03 2.80
N THR A 61 9.26 8.44 3.94
CA THR A 61 8.93 7.89 5.26
C THR A 61 7.91 8.81 5.96
N ASN A 62 6.84 8.24 6.51
CA ASN A 62 5.91 8.96 7.39
C ASN A 62 5.46 8.06 8.55
N VAL A 63 4.95 8.66 9.61
CA VAL A 63 4.26 7.95 10.70
C VAL A 63 2.85 8.51 10.83
N GLU A 64 1.87 7.62 10.92
CA GLU A 64 0.44 7.95 10.99
C GLU A 64 -0.23 7.25 12.18
N THR A 65 -1.16 7.93 12.84
CA THR A 65 -1.94 7.37 13.96
C THR A 65 -3.16 6.62 13.45
N LYS A 66 -3.26 5.31 13.68
CA LYS A 66 -4.43 4.51 13.30
C LYS A 66 -5.48 4.50 14.41
N PRO A 67 -6.79 4.49 14.08
CA PRO A 67 -7.35 4.12 12.77
C PRO A 67 -7.54 5.26 11.76
N TYR A 68 -7.54 6.53 12.16
CA TYR A 68 -7.98 7.62 11.28
C TYR A 68 -6.89 8.26 10.43
N GLY A 69 -5.65 8.26 10.91
CA GLY A 69 -4.50 8.85 10.21
C GLY A 69 -4.12 8.08 8.94
N GLY A 70 -3.66 8.83 7.95
CA GLY A 70 -3.26 8.31 6.64
C GLY A 70 -2.56 9.37 5.82
N TYR A 71 -1.50 8.99 5.12
CA TYR A 71 -0.83 9.86 4.15
C TYR A 71 -0.54 9.17 2.81
N PRO A 72 -1.21 9.54 1.70
CA PRO A 72 -2.29 10.51 1.61
C PRO A 72 -3.53 10.04 2.39
N GLN A 73 -4.43 10.96 2.69
CA GLN A 73 -5.59 10.70 3.56
C GLN A 73 -6.40 9.47 3.09
N HIS A 74 -6.57 8.49 3.99
CA HIS A 74 -7.37 7.28 3.79
C HIS A 74 -6.92 6.38 2.62
N TRP A 75 -5.62 6.37 2.32
CA TRP A 75 -5.07 5.61 1.20
C TRP A 75 -5.44 4.11 1.22
N ASP A 76 -5.44 3.52 2.41
CA ASP A 76 -5.67 2.11 2.71
C ASP A 76 -7.14 1.73 2.57
N VAL A 77 -8.04 2.50 3.17
CA VAL A 77 -9.47 2.16 3.10
C VAL A 77 -10.02 2.37 1.69
N LYS A 78 -9.57 3.42 0.98
CA LYS A 78 -9.98 3.66 -0.41
C LYS A 78 -9.58 2.53 -1.35
N ILE A 79 -8.36 1.98 -1.21
CA ILE A 79 -7.94 0.86 -2.07
C ILE A 79 -8.69 -0.43 -1.71
N LEU A 80 -8.98 -0.66 -0.43
CA LEU A 80 -9.79 -1.79 0.01
C LEU A 80 -11.24 -1.71 -0.48
N ASP A 81 -11.83 -0.51 -0.47
CA ASP A 81 -13.18 -0.28 -1.00
C ASP A 81 -13.26 -0.54 -2.51
N LEU A 82 -12.25 -0.10 -3.27
CA LEU A 82 -12.14 -0.44 -4.70
C LEU A 82 -12.02 -1.97 -4.93
N LEU A 83 -11.26 -2.68 -4.10
CA LEU A 83 -11.12 -4.13 -4.17
C LEU A 83 -12.41 -4.88 -3.79
N GLU A 84 -13.17 -4.34 -2.84
CA GLU A 84 -14.48 -4.85 -2.47
C GLU A 84 -15.48 -4.62 -3.61
N GLN A 85 -15.51 -3.42 -4.22
CA GLN A 85 -16.35 -3.14 -5.40
C GLN A 85 -16.02 -4.08 -6.57
N ALA A 86 -14.73 -4.41 -6.77
CA ALA A 86 -14.29 -5.31 -7.82
C ALA A 86 -14.56 -6.81 -7.52
N ASN A 87 -14.73 -7.18 -6.25
CA ASN A 87 -14.93 -8.57 -5.83
C ASN A 87 -15.73 -8.69 -4.50
N PRO A 88 -17.02 -8.31 -4.49
CA PRO A 88 -17.78 -8.15 -3.25
C PRO A 88 -17.82 -9.41 -2.40
N GLY A 89 -17.44 -9.32 -1.12
CA GLY A 89 -17.50 -10.42 -0.16
C GLY A 89 -16.53 -11.59 -0.40
N ASN A 90 -15.66 -11.49 -1.40
CA ASN A 90 -14.82 -12.59 -1.89
C ASN A 90 -13.31 -12.40 -1.64
N GLN A 91 -12.91 -11.39 -0.85
CA GLN A 91 -11.53 -11.21 -0.40
C GLN A 91 -11.22 -12.13 0.78
N ARG A 92 -11.08 -13.44 0.53
CA ARG A 92 -10.96 -14.47 1.58
C ARG A 92 -9.69 -15.32 1.44
N TRP A 93 -9.13 -15.68 2.59
CA TRP A 93 -8.16 -16.76 2.71
C TRP A 93 -8.88 -18.10 2.84
N SER A 94 -8.27 -19.19 2.36
CA SER A 94 -8.83 -20.54 2.52
C SER A 94 -8.85 -21.01 3.98
N GLY A 95 -8.05 -20.39 4.87
CA GLY A 95 -8.13 -20.60 6.31
C GLY A 95 -7.54 -21.92 6.82
N GLU A 96 -7.15 -22.84 5.94
CA GLU A 96 -6.49 -24.10 6.31
C GLU A 96 -4.96 -23.94 6.22
N PRO A 97 -4.23 -23.93 7.35
CA PRO A 97 -2.79 -24.14 7.36
C PRO A 97 -2.54 -25.58 6.93
N ASP A 98 -2.05 -25.79 5.70
CA ASP A 98 -1.80 -27.11 5.11
C ASP A 98 -0.55 -27.81 5.71
N GLY A 99 -0.26 -27.57 6.99
CA GLY A 99 0.98 -28.02 7.65
C GLY A 99 2.28 -27.46 7.08
N ASP A 100 2.26 -26.80 5.90
CA ASP A 100 3.39 -26.13 5.28
C ASP A 100 3.65 -24.78 6.00
N PRO A 101 4.77 -24.62 6.71
CA PRO A 101 5.12 -23.37 7.39
C PRO A 101 5.19 -22.16 6.45
N ARG A 102 5.31 -22.39 5.13
CA ARG A 102 5.34 -21.34 4.10
C ARG A 102 3.95 -20.83 3.72
N LYS A 103 2.87 -21.47 4.18
CA LYS A 103 1.47 -21.07 3.94
C LYS A 103 0.69 -20.93 5.26
N PRO A 104 1.13 -20.06 6.19
CA PRO A 104 0.53 -19.97 7.52
C PRO A 104 -0.95 -19.57 7.50
N TYR A 105 -1.41 -18.93 6.42
CA TYR A 105 -2.80 -18.50 6.23
C TYR A 105 -3.53 -19.25 5.10
N GLY A 106 -2.92 -20.31 4.55
CA GLY A 106 -3.42 -21.01 3.37
C GLY A 106 -3.26 -20.21 2.08
N MET A 107 -4.21 -20.36 1.16
CA MET A 107 -4.22 -19.70 -0.15
C MET A 107 -5.23 -18.53 -0.15
N PHE A 108 -4.82 -17.37 -0.65
CA PHE A 108 -5.74 -16.26 -0.86
C PHE A 108 -6.56 -16.47 -2.13
N ARG A 109 -7.89 -16.53 -1.98
CA ARG A 109 -8.85 -16.76 -3.07
C ARG A 109 -9.44 -15.46 -3.63
N GLY A 110 -9.11 -14.32 -3.03
CA GLY A 110 -9.54 -13.00 -3.51
C GLY A 110 -8.80 -12.54 -4.77
N LYS A 111 -9.24 -11.40 -5.32
CA LYS A 111 -8.60 -10.74 -6.46
C LYS A 111 -7.50 -9.81 -5.97
N THR A 112 -6.35 -9.87 -6.63
CA THR A 112 -5.27 -8.89 -6.46
C THR A 112 -5.58 -7.58 -7.19
N VAL A 113 -4.80 -6.52 -6.92
CA VAL A 113 -4.86 -5.28 -7.70
C VAL A 113 -4.55 -5.47 -9.18
N PHE A 114 -3.92 -6.57 -9.58
CA PHE A 114 -3.64 -6.88 -10.99
C PHE A 114 -4.80 -7.61 -11.69
N GLU A 115 -5.66 -8.28 -10.92
CA GLU A 115 -6.79 -9.08 -11.42
C GLU A 115 -8.12 -8.32 -11.34
N ALA A 116 -8.22 -7.36 -10.42
CA ALA A 116 -9.40 -6.51 -10.26
C ALA A 116 -9.71 -5.53 -11.43
N PRO A 117 -8.73 -5.01 -12.21
CA PRO A 117 -8.99 -4.07 -13.30
C PRO A 117 -9.93 -4.60 -14.39
N GLU A 118 -10.02 -5.92 -14.56
CA GLU A 118 -10.97 -6.57 -15.49
C GLU A 118 -12.44 -6.17 -15.20
N PHE A 119 -12.74 -5.67 -13.99
CA PHE A 119 -14.08 -5.25 -13.56
C PHE A 119 -14.30 -3.73 -13.48
N ILE A 120 -13.26 -2.90 -13.35
CA ILE A 120 -13.38 -1.43 -13.19
C ILE A 120 -12.76 -0.71 -14.39
N ALA A 121 -13.14 -1.10 -15.61
CA ALA A 121 -12.74 -0.39 -16.83
C ALA A 121 -13.39 1.01 -16.87
N ARG A 122 -12.75 1.99 -16.22
CA ARG A 122 -13.05 3.42 -16.39
C ARG A 122 -12.36 3.91 -17.68
N GLY A 123 -13.03 3.79 -18.83
CA GLY A 123 -12.66 4.45 -20.09
C GLY A 123 -11.59 3.76 -20.95
N ASP A 124 -11.20 4.45 -22.04
CA ASP A 124 -10.47 3.96 -23.23
C ASP A 124 -9.01 3.47 -23.02
N GLN A 125 -8.51 3.38 -21.78
CA GLN A 125 -7.20 2.79 -21.51
C GLN A 125 -7.28 1.73 -20.40
N PRO A 126 -6.87 0.47 -20.67
CA PRO A 126 -6.85 -0.56 -19.64
C PRO A 126 -5.75 -0.22 -18.61
N ASN A 127 -6.18 0.15 -17.40
CA ASN A 127 -5.27 0.28 -16.27
C ASN A 127 -4.65 -1.08 -15.94
N GLN A 128 -3.32 -1.13 -15.82
CA GLN A 128 -2.56 -2.38 -15.54
C GLN A 128 -2.72 -2.88 -14.09
N ALA A 129 -3.13 -1.99 -13.19
CA ALA A 129 -3.44 -2.31 -11.81
C ALA A 129 -4.57 -1.41 -11.29
N LEU A 130 -5.37 -1.94 -10.37
CA LEU A 130 -6.43 -1.23 -9.70
C LEU A 130 -5.83 -0.15 -8.81
N GLY A 131 -6.35 1.06 -8.95
CA GLY A 131 -5.84 2.20 -8.23
C GLY A 131 -6.68 3.43 -8.47
N TYR A 132 -6.22 4.54 -7.89
CA TYR A 132 -6.78 5.86 -8.06
C TYR A 132 -5.67 6.87 -7.85
N LEU A 133 -5.81 8.04 -8.47
CA LEU A 133 -4.91 9.15 -8.25
C LEU A 133 -5.45 9.99 -7.08
N PRO A 134 -4.73 10.11 -5.95
CA PRO A 134 -5.18 10.97 -4.86
C PRO A 134 -5.19 12.44 -5.29
N SER A 135 -6.17 13.18 -4.81
CA SER A 135 -6.30 14.62 -4.99
C SER A 135 -5.26 15.39 -4.17
N ASP A 136 -5.02 16.65 -4.54
CA ASP A 136 -4.06 17.52 -3.83
C ASP A 136 -4.46 17.76 -2.36
N GLU A 137 -5.75 17.78 -2.05
CA GLU A 137 -6.26 17.94 -0.69
C GLU A 137 -5.82 16.79 0.23
N GLU A 138 -5.75 15.57 -0.30
CA GLU A 138 -5.34 14.38 0.44
C GLU A 138 -3.84 14.41 0.80
N TRP A 139 -3.02 15.16 0.05
CA TRP A 139 -1.59 15.34 0.29
C TRP A 139 -1.26 16.53 1.20
N ARG A 140 -2.25 17.36 1.53
CA ARG A 140 -2.01 18.64 2.21
C ARG A 140 -1.49 18.48 3.64
N PHE A 141 -1.91 17.44 4.35
CA PHE A 141 -1.62 17.27 5.79
C PHE A 141 -1.08 15.86 6.09
N PRO A 142 0.24 15.70 6.29
CA PRO A 142 0.87 14.38 6.41
C PRO A 142 0.61 13.63 7.72
N ASN A 143 0.11 14.31 8.75
CA ASN A 143 -0.15 13.73 10.06
C ASN A 143 -1.50 14.21 10.62
N MET A 144 -2.50 14.35 9.75
CA MET A 144 -3.86 14.67 10.19
C MET A 144 -4.38 13.54 11.08
N TYR A 145 -5.07 13.90 12.16
CA TYR A 145 -5.58 12.99 13.19
C TYR A 145 -4.50 12.29 14.04
N GLU A 146 -3.33 12.91 14.21
CA GLU A 146 -2.36 12.50 15.23
C GLU A 146 -3.01 12.42 16.61
N ASP A 147 -2.70 11.35 17.34
CA ASP A 147 -3.20 11.04 18.69
C ASP A 147 -4.72 11.09 18.84
N VAL A 148 -5.45 10.90 17.74
CA VAL A 148 -6.90 10.77 17.76
C VAL A 148 -7.27 9.30 17.94
N PRO A 149 -7.68 8.86 19.14
CA PRO A 149 -8.21 7.51 19.34
C PRO A 149 -9.52 7.31 18.57
N GLN A 150 -9.85 6.06 18.29
CA GLN A 150 -11.24 5.69 18.00
C GLN A 150 -12.12 6.10 19.18
N HIS A 151 -13.13 6.95 18.97
CA HIS A 151 -14.09 7.30 20.02
C HIS A 151 -15.48 7.58 19.45
N GLY A 152 -16.43 6.67 19.72
CA GLY A 152 -17.86 6.84 19.45
C GLY A 152 -18.24 6.80 17.97
N GLN A 153 -19.37 6.15 17.66
CA GLN A 153 -19.99 6.10 16.33
C GLN A 153 -20.53 7.47 15.92
N SER A 154 -19.67 8.45 15.62
CA SER A 154 -20.16 9.81 15.30
C SER A 154 -19.19 10.70 14.49
N ARG A 155 -18.15 10.15 13.85
CA ARG A 155 -17.29 10.96 12.98
C ARG A 155 -17.61 10.73 11.49
N PRO A 156 -17.49 11.76 10.62
CA PRO A 156 -17.79 11.64 9.18
C PRO A 156 -16.95 10.60 8.40
N MET A 157 -15.97 9.98 9.07
CA MET A 157 -15.02 9.02 8.53
C MET A 157 -15.10 7.68 9.28
N ASP A 158 -16.27 7.35 9.83
CA ASP A 158 -16.53 6.02 10.39
C ASP A 158 -16.69 5.04 9.23
N PHE A 159 -15.57 4.47 8.78
CA PHE A 159 -15.62 3.40 7.81
C PHE A 159 -16.37 2.23 8.44
N GLY A 160 -17.59 1.96 7.99
CA GLY A 160 -18.48 0.93 8.55
C GLY A 160 -17.97 -0.52 8.46
N ARG A 161 -16.70 -0.72 8.09
CA ARG A 161 -16.00 -2.00 8.02
C ARG A 161 -14.58 -1.84 8.58
N GLY A 162 -14.32 -2.53 9.68
CA GLY A 162 -13.03 -2.61 10.37
C GLY A 162 -13.14 -3.53 11.59
N GLU A 163 -12.07 -4.23 11.93
CA GLU A 163 -12.00 -5.01 13.17
C GLU A 163 -11.88 -4.04 14.35
N ASN A 164 -12.85 -4.07 15.27
CA ASN A 164 -12.74 -3.36 16.53
C ASN A 164 -11.99 -4.26 17.51
N LEU A 165 -10.81 -3.83 17.98
CA LEU A 165 -10.08 -4.53 19.04
C LEU A 165 -10.88 -4.67 20.34
N SER A 166 -11.93 -3.86 20.49
CA SER A 166 -12.97 -4.06 21.48
C SER A 166 -14.14 -4.84 20.89
N ASP A 167 -14.45 -5.98 21.48
CA ASP A 167 -15.75 -6.66 21.51
C ASP A 167 -16.92 -5.78 22.04
N GLY A 168 -16.79 -4.46 21.92
CA GLY A 168 -17.64 -3.43 22.51
C GLY A 168 -17.43 -3.18 24.01
N LYS A 169 -16.62 -3.98 24.72
CA LYS A 169 -16.69 -4.03 26.20
C LYS A 169 -15.47 -3.52 26.97
N LYS A 170 -14.24 -3.60 26.44
CA LYS A 170 -13.02 -3.34 27.27
C LYS A 170 -12.13 -2.15 26.86
N HIS A 171 -11.94 -1.87 25.57
CA HIS A 171 -11.06 -0.77 25.11
C HIS A 171 -11.77 0.10 24.06
N ARG A 172 -12.62 1.02 24.53
CA ARG A 172 -13.41 1.90 23.64
C ARG A 172 -12.56 2.96 22.94
N ALA A 173 -11.41 3.31 23.52
CA ALA A 173 -10.43 4.22 22.95
C ALA A 173 -9.12 3.47 22.73
N TRP A 174 -8.68 3.42 21.49
CA TRP A 174 -7.41 2.84 21.11
C TRP A 174 -6.84 3.59 19.90
N PHE A 175 -5.52 3.62 19.82
CA PHE A 175 -4.76 3.97 18.64
C PHE A 175 -3.37 3.33 18.72
N PHE A 176 -2.68 3.29 17.58
CA PHE A 176 -1.25 2.96 17.53
C PHE A 176 -0.60 3.73 16.39
N TYR A 177 0.73 3.76 16.38
CA TYR A 177 1.51 4.45 15.37
C TYR A 177 1.99 3.48 14.28
N LEU A 178 1.75 3.85 13.03
CA LEU A 178 2.17 3.08 11.88
C LEU A 178 3.20 3.88 11.07
N ALA A 179 4.47 3.51 11.20
CA ALA A 179 5.51 4.03 10.32
C ALA A 179 5.46 3.31 8.97
N ARG A 180 5.50 4.07 7.87
CA ARG A 180 5.44 3.54 6.50
C ARG A 180 6.48 4.18 5.59
N LEU A 181 6.89 3.39 4.60
CA LEU A 181 7.76 3.76 3.50
C LEU A 181 7.43 2.90 2.27
N CYS A 182 8.14 3.09 1.15
CA CYS A 182 8.04 2.19 0.02
C CYS A 182 8.38 0.75 0.45
N ASN A 183 7.53 -0.21 0.08
CA ASN A 183 7.69 -1.61 0.46
C ASN A 183 8.65 -2.40 -0.47
N HIS A 184 9.13 -1.78 -1.55
CA HIS A 184 9.97 -2.42 -2.58
C HIS A 184 9.47 -3.82 -2.97
N CYS A 185 8.16 -3.91 -3.25
CA CYS A 185 7.41 -5.15 -3.41
C CYS A 185 8.08 -6.15 -4.36
N SER A 186 7.87 -7.46 -4.13
CA SER A 186 8.26 -8.50 -5.09
C SER A 186 7.54 -8.34 -6.43
N TYR A 187 6.28 -7.91 -6.38
CA TYR A 187 5.44 -7.61 -7.55
C TYR A 187 4.97 -6.14 -7.50
N PRO A 188 5.82 -5.18 -7.88
CA PRO A 188 5.54 -3.76 -7.73
C PRO A 188 4.51 -3.25 -8.75
N ALA A 189 3.35 -2.82 -8.28
CA ALA A 189 2.29 -2.26 -9.13
C ALA A 189 2.71 -0.95 -9.83
N CYS A 190 3.57 -0.16 -9.20
CA CYS A 190 4.11 1.06 -9.81
C CYS A 190 4.95 0.76 -11.06
N LEU A 191 5.82 -0.26 -10.99
CA LEU A 191 6.58 -0.77 -12.13
C LEU A 191 5.62 -1.25 -13.23
N ALA A 192 4.63 -2.06 -12.83
CA ALA A 192 3.65 -2.60 -13.75
C ALA A 192 2.71 -1.55 -14.37
N ALA A 193 2.73 -0.31 -13.93
CA ALA A 193 1.89 0.75 -14.48
C ALA A 193 2.66 1.76 -15.32
N CYS A 194 4.00 1.75 -15.30
CA CYS A 194 4.79 2.74 -16.01
C CYS A 194 4.81 2.47 -17.52
N PRO A 195 4.22 3.34 -18.37
CA PRO A 195 4.19 3.12 -19.83
C PRO A 195 5.55 3.32 -20.51
N ARG A 196 6.53 3.87 -19.79
CA ARG A 196 7.88 4.19 -20.28
C ARG A 196 8.98 3.32 -19.67
N THR A 197 8.60 2.31 -18.87
CA THR A 197 9.56 1.43 -18.18
C THR A 197 10.64 2.18 -17.38
N ALA A 198 10.33 3.38 -16.89
CA ALA A 198 11.25 4.21 -16.10
C ALA A 198 11.38 3.72 -14.64
N ILE A 199 10.58 2.74 -14.24
CA ILE A 199 10.64 2.14 -12.91
C ILE A 199 11.25 0.76 -13.06
N TYR A 200 12.23 0.45 -12.24
CA TYR A 200 12.95 -0.82 -12.28
C TYR A 200 13.21 -1.33 -10.86
N LYS A 201 13.44 -2.64 -10.76
CA LYS A 201 13.82 -3.31 -9.52
C LYS A 201 15.26 -3.79 -9.68
N ARG A 202 16.14 -3.34 -8.80
CA ARG A 202 17.57 -3.66 -8.85
C ARG A 202 17.78 -5.18 -8.67
N PRO A 203 18.55 -5.84 -9.53
CA PRO A 203 18.78 -7.28 -9.45
C PRO A 203 19.60 -7.70 -8.22
N GLU A 204 20.44 -6.83 -7.68
CA GLU A 204 21.33 -7.16 -6.56
C GLU A 204 20.63 -7.15 -5.20
N ASP A 205 19.68 -6.24 -4.96
CA ASP A 205 19.09 -6.02 -3.62
C ASP A 205 17.56 -5.87 -3.63
N GLY A 206 16.92 -5.95 -4.80
CA GLY A 206 15.47 -5.89 -4.92
C GLY A 206 14.86 -4.51 -4.62
N ILE A 207 15.67 -3.46 -4.49
CA ILE A 207 15.20 -2.08 -4.32
C ILE A 207 14.53 -1.61 -5.61
N VAL A 208 13.31 -1.11 -5.49
CA VAL A 208 12.55 -0.49 -6.58
C VAL A 208 12.88 1.00 -6.67
N LEU A 209 13.32 1.45 -7.84
CA LEU A 209 13.71 2.84 -8.11
C LEU A 209 12.97 3.41 -9.32
N ILE A 210 12.94 4.75 -9.40
CA ILE A 210 12.42 5.50 -10.55
C ILE A 210 13.61 6.23 -11.20
N ASP A 211 13.93 5.86 -12.43
CA ASP A 211 14.90 6.55 -13.28
C ASP A 211 14.36 7.95 -13.63
N GLN A 212 15.03 8.97 -13.12
CA GLN A 212 14.62 10.38 -13.30
C GLN A 212 14.85 10.88 -14.72
N GLU A 213 15.81 10.32 -15.46
CA GLU A 213 16.11 10.73 -16.84
C GLU A 213 15.04 10.21 -17.81
N GLN A 214 14.56 8.99 -17.56
CA GLN A 214 13.50 8.35 -18.35
C GLN A 214 12.08 8.79 -17.93
N CYS A 215 11.88 9.22 -16.68
CA CYS A 215 10.59 9.66 -16.18
C CYS A 215 10.08 10.91 -16.92
N ARG A 216 8.77 10.92 -17.20
CA ARG A 216 8.05 12.04 -17.85
C ARG A 216 6.76 12.44 -17.14
N GLY A 217 6.55 11.97 -15.91
CA GLY A 217 5.45 12.45 -15.07
C GLY A 217 4.04 11.98 -15.47
N TYR A 218 3.89 10.82 -16.13
CA TYR A 218 2.56 10.28 -16.48
C TYR A 218 1.68 9.90 -15.28
N ARG A 219 2.25 9.80 -14.07
CA ARG A 219 1.57 9.51 -12.79
C ARG A 219 0.79 8.19 -12.71
N LYS A 220 0.87 7.31 -13.73
CA LYS A 220 0.31 5.96 -13.68
C LYS A 220 0.86 5.11 -12.54
N CYS A 221 2.12 5.30 -12.17
CA CYS A 221 2.71 4.66 -11.00
C CYS A 221 2.08 5.13 -9.67
N VAL A 222 1.71 6.41 -9.56
CA VAL A 222 1.04 6.99 -8.39
C VAL A 222 -0.38 6.44 -8.27
N GLU A 223 -1.08 6.36 -9.40
CA GLU A 223 -2.41 5.75 -9.49
C GLU A 223 -2.39 4.29 -9.00
N ALA A 224 -1.48 3.49 -9.58
CA ALA A 224 -1.40 2.05 -9.38
C ALA A 224 -0.81 1.59 -8.04
N CYS A 225 0.08 2.37 -7.41
CA CYS A 225 0.67 1.97 -6.13
C CYS A 225 -0.43 1.90 -5.05
N PRO A 226 -0.75 0.72 -4.49
CA PRO A 226 -1.81 0.62 -3.50
C PRO A 226 -1.42 1.30 -2.17
N TYR A 227 -0.12 1.52 -1.93
CA TYR A 227 0.40 2.18 -0.73
C TYR A 227 0.58 3.69 -0.86
N LYS A 228 0.47 4.22 -2.09
CA LYS A 228 0.72 5.63 -2.43
C LYS A 228 2.09 6.12 -1.92
N LYS A 229 3.09 5.25 -2.08
CA LYS A 229 4.51 5.47 -1.80
C LYS A 229 5.33 5.40 -3.08
#